data_AF-A0A838R8D6-F1
#
_entry.id   AF-A0A838R8D6-F1
#
_cell.length_a   1.000
_cell.length_b   1.000
_cell.length_c   1.000
_cell.angle_alpha   90.00
_cell.angle_beta   90.00
_cell.angle_gamma   90.00
#
_symmetry.space_group_name_H-M   'P 1'
#
loop_
_entity.id
_entity.type
_entity.pdbx_description
1 polymer ?
#
loop_
_entity_poly.entity_id
_entity_poly.type
_entity_poly.pdbx_seq_one_letter_code
_entity_poly.pdbx_strand_id
1 'polypeptide(L)'
;MNGVFHYLVWRTTRNRVAGQLRQLRQPRYLAALVLGLGYLWVIVVQQRPTSLAAAGVEAGLVELLAAVAVLGAVLWSWIFGAERRALGFTPAEVTFLFPGPVSRRELIGFKLLKTQLVILLNAILWTAVLSRDRAGLSTWLRAASVWVLLTTLSLHRLGASFVRTSLREHGWLGLPHQAASLFVVTVVLAAAVWSIADAATAIAAGWSLGIAEFLGALRDAAQGTAPRALLYPFELVVKPVAVGTPGEWLRAMGPALLVLALHYVWVIRWDAAFEEAAAEASLRRAAALTDPRTGRIGGRAASRSTPRFLRLGTKGWSGGAIVWKNLLAAVRFRRVRGGAIALGFAAVLLAVLSFYGEGTLAELAGWFTLTWAGVVLVVGPQWVRNDLRSDLLMLDLLRAYPLRGSTVVSAEVMASASVLTALQLSLLLLTFLAFLGNQTLEPGLVARSALLLGALVYLPLLNFHSVLIQNGAALLFPAWVPLGRDRAGGVEALGQSMLLIIGSAVLLSAILLLPLAAGGAVFLVLRTHLGLWSLIPAVPAAAGLLVLEGAVIVRWLGRIFERTEPGAGLA
;
A
#
# COMPACT_ATOMS: atom_id res chain seq x y z
N MET A 1 -24.77 21.27 13.32
CA MET A 1 -24.53 20.87 11.92
C MET A 1 -25.83 21.03 11.17
N ASN A 2 -25.86 21.84 10.10
CA ASN A 2 -27.08 22.10 9.32
C ASN A 2 -27.65 20.83 8.68
N GLY A 3 -28.98 20.68 8.68
CA GLY A 3 -29.68 19.56 8.04
C GLY A 3 -29.35 19.37 6.55
N VAL A 4 -28.88 20.43 5.89
CA VAL A 4 -28.41 20.43 4.49
C VAL A 4 -27.26 19.43 4.27
N PHE A 5 -26.28 19.36 5.16
CA PHE A 5 -25.14 18.46 5.01
C PHE A 5 -25.54 17.01 5.23
N HIS A 6 -26.43 16.74 6.19
CA HIS A 6 -27.02 15.41 6.37
C HIS A 6 -27.81 14.98 5.13
N TYR A 7 -28.63 15.87 4.58
CA TYR A 7 -29.37 15.62 3.34
C TYR A 7 -28.42 15.31 2.18
N LEU A 8 -27.34 16.09 2.00
CA LEU A 8 -26.39 15.90 0.91
C LEU A 8 -25.61 14.57 1.05
N VAL A 9 -25.18 14.23 2.26
CA VAL A 9 -24.54 12.94 2.55
C VAL A 9 -25.51 11.79 2.26
N TRP A 10 -26.74 11.87 2.75
CA TRP A 10 -27.78 10.86 2.53
C TRP A 10 -28.08 10.67 1.04
N ARG A 11 -28.34 11.75 0.31
CA ARG A 11 -28.62 11.70 -1.14
C ARG A 11 -27.44 11.17 -1.93
N THR A 12 -26.22 11.57 -1.59
CA THR A 12 -25.01 11.07 -2.25
C THR A 12 -24.86 9.56 -2.05
N THR A 13 -25.04 9.08 -0.82
CA THR A 13 -24.97 7.65 -0.49
C THR A 13 -26.09 6.88 -1.18
N ARG A 14 -27.34 7.36 -1.11
CA ARG A 14 -28.48 6.72 -1.79
C ARG A 14 -28.29 6.64 -3.29
N ASN A 15 -27.85 7.73 -3.93
CA ASN A 15 -27.60 7.77 -5.38
C ASN A 15 -26.45 6.84 -5.77
N ARG A 16 -25.40 6.75 -4.95
CA ARG A 16 -24.30 5.80 -5.16
C ARG A 16 -24.79 4.35 -5.09
N VAL A 17 -25.55 3.99 -4.06
CA VAL A 17 -26.11 2.64 -3.89
C VAL A 17 -27.07 2.31 -5.04
N ALA A 18 -27.96 3.23 -5.40
CA ALA A 18 -28.86 3.04 -6.53
C ALA A 18 -28.10 2.86 -7.86
N GLY A 19 -27.01 3.60 -8.06
CA GLY A 19 -26.11 3.42 -9.19
C GLY A 19 -25.46 2.04 -9.22
N GLN A 20 -24.93 1.57 -8.10
CA GLN A 20 -24.34 0.23 -7.97
C GLN A 20 -25.37 -0.87 -8.24
N LEU A 21 -26.57 -0.77 -7.65
CA LEU A 21 -27.65 -1.73 -7.89
C LEU A 21 -28.09 -1.77 -9.36
N ARG A 22 -28.10 -0.62 -10.05
CA ARG A 22 -28.36 -0.57 -11.50
C ARG A 22 -27.25 -1.24 -12.30
N GLN A 23 -25.99 -1.10 -11.86
CA GLN A 23 -24.83 -1.75 -12.49
C GLN A 23 -24.90 -3.28 -12.39
N LEU A 24 -25.49 -3.84 -11.33
CA LEU A 24 -25.69 -5.30 -11.19
C LEU A 24 -26.53 -5.94 -12.30
N ARG A 25 -27.25 -5.15 -13.10
CA ARG A 25 -27.92 -5.64 -14.33
C ARG A 25 -26.93 -6.13 -15.38
N GLN A 26 -25.68 -5.66 -15.33
CA GLN A 26 -24.64 -6.14 -16.23
C GLN A 26 -23.90 -7.32 -15.56
N PRO A 27 -23.71 -8.44 -16.28
CA PRO A 27 -23.18 -9.69 -15.69
C PRO A 27 -21.80 -9.50 -15.05
N ARG A 28 -21.00 -8.55 -15.55
CA ARG A 28 -19.66 -8.22 -15.01
C ARG A 28 -19.70 -7.77 -13.54
N TYR A 29 -20.63 -6.89 -13.19
CA TYR A 29 -20.72 -6.34 -11.83
C TYR A 29 -21.34 -7.37 -10.89
N LEU A 30 -22.27 -8.18 -11.38
CA LEU A 30 -22.82 -9.31 -10.62
C LEU A 30 -21.75 -10.36 -10.29
N ALA A 31 -20.96 -10.80 -11.28
CA ALA A 31 -19.88 -11.76 -11.08
C ALA A 31 -18.83 -11.23 -10.08
N ALA A 32 -18.42 -9.97 -10.23
CA ALA A 32 -17.54 -9.31 -9.29
C ALA A 32 -18.12 -9.24 -7.87
N LEU A 33 -19.40 -8.88 -7.73
CA LEU A 33 -20.07 -8.84 -6.43
C LEU A 33 -20.13 -10.22 -5.80
N VAL A 34 -20.52 -11.26 -6.56
CA VAL A 34 -20.61 -12.65 -6.06
C VAL A 34 -19.25 -13.15 -5.59
N LEU A 35 -18.17 -12.91 -6.35
CA LEU A 35 -16.82 -13.26 -5.92
C LEU A 35 -16.38 -12.46 -4.68
N GLY A 36 -16.69 -11.17 -4.63
CA GLY A 36 -16.38 -10.33 -3.47
C GLY A 36 -17.12 -10.79 -2.21
N LEU A 37 -18.42 -11.11 -2.32
CA LEU A 37 -19.23 -11.64 -1.24
C LEU A 37 -18.81 -13.07 -0.86
N GLY A 38 -18.46 -13.91 -1.81
CA GLY A 38 -17.94 -15.25 -1.58
C GLY A 38 -16.62 -15.22 -0.82
N TYR A 39 -15.72 -14.31 -1.20
CA TYR A 39 -14.47 -14.06 -0.47
C TYR A 39 -14.73 -13.56 0.96
N LEU A 40 -15.64 -12.60 1.13
CA LEU A 40 -16.05 -12.14 2.46
C LEU A 40 -16.68 -13.28 3.26
N TRP A 41 -17.47 -14.16 2.63
CA TRP A 41 -18.05 -15.33 3.28
C TRP A 41 -16.99 -16.35 3.67
N VAL A 42 -15.97 -16.60 2.85
CA VAL A 42 -14.85 -17.48 3.23
C VAL A 42 -14.10 -16.91 4.43
N ILE A 43 -13.74 -15.62 4.39
CA ILE A 43 -13.01 -14.97 5.49
C ILE A 43 -13.85 -14.89 6.76
N VAL A 44 -15.11 -14.49 6.63
CA VAL A 44 -15.98 -14.29 7.78
C VAL A 44 -16.43 -15.65 8.29
N VAL A 45 -16.97 -16.53 7.45
CA VAL A 45 -17.68 -17.76 7.86
C VAL A 45 -16.79 -19.00 7.91
N GLN A 46 -15.98 -19.28 6.89
CA GLN A 46 -15.21 -20.53 6.80
C GLN A 46 -13.88 -20.49 7.55
N GLN A 47 -13.15 -19.38 7.44
CA GLN A 47 -11.93 -19.15 8.21
C GLN A 47 -12.36 -18.87 9.65
N ARG A 48 -12.55 -19.96 10.41
CA ARG A 48 -12.55 -19.85 11.87
C ARG A 48 -11.10 -19.52 12.23
N PRO A 49 -10.76 -18.31 12.68
CA PRO A 49 -9.47 -18.12 13.29
C PRO A 49 -9.39 -19.15 14.41
N THR A 50 -8.37 -20.01 14.39
CA THR A 50 -8.09 -20.88 15.53
C THR A 50 -8.12 -19.98 16.76
N SER A 51 -8.97 -20.29 17.73
CA SER A 51 -9.10 -19.42 18.89
C SER A 51 -7.71 -19.24 19.47
N LEU A 52 -7.29 -17.99 19.67
CA LEU A 52 -5.94 -17.72 20.18
C LEU A 52 -5.74 -18.44 21.52
N ALA A 53 -6.82 -18.64 22.29
CA ALA A 53 -6.85 -19.49 23.47
C ALA A 53 -6.63 -20.99 23.17
N ALA A 54 -7.23 -21.55 22.11
CA ALA A 54 -6.98 -22.92 21.64
C ALA A 54 -5.59 -23.11 21.04
N ALA A 55 -4.97 -22.02 20.58
CA ALA A 55 -3.56 -21.95 20.17
C ALA A 55 -2.60 -21.66 21.34
N GLY A 56 -3.10 -21.58 22.59
CA GLY A 56 -2.29 -21.31 23.78
C GLY A 56 -1.77 -19.86 23.89
N VAL A 57 -2.25 -18.95 23.06
CA VAL A 57 -1.83 -17.54 23.00
C VAL A 57 -2.56 -16.74 24.07
N GLU A 58 -1.81 -16.19 25.02
CA GLU A 58 -2.34 -15.39 26.11
C GLU A 58 -3.05 -14.10 25.64
N ALA A 59 -4.16 -13.73 26.28
CA ALA A 59 -4.92 -12.53 25.94
C ALA A 59 -4.09 -11.24 26.00
N GLY A 60 -3.14 -11.15 26.94
CA GLY A 60 -2.25 -9.99 27.07
C GLY A 60 -1.31 -9.81 25.89
N LEU A 61 -0.89 -10.89 25.24
CA LEU A 61 -0.04 -10.83 24.05
C LEU A 61 -0.81 -10.28 22.84
N VAL A 62 -2.10 -10.62 22.71
CA VAL A 62 -2.96 -10.09 21.65
C VAL A 62 -3.15 -8.58 21.80
N GLU A 63 -3.36 -8.12 23.03
CA GLU A 63 -3.44 -6.69 23.35
C GLU A 63 -2.13 -5.96 23.03
N LEU A 64 -0.99 -6.54 23.41
CA LEU A 64 0.34 -6.02 23.11
C LEU A 64 0.57 -5.89 21.59
N LEU A 65 0.34 -6.96 20.83
CA LEU A 65 0.54 -6.97 19.38
C LEU A 65 -0.36 -5.93 18.69
N ALA A 66 -1.60 -5.77 19.16
CA ALA A 66 -2.50 -4.75 18.65
C ALA A 66 -2.04 -3.33 19.01
N ALA A 67 -1.54 -3.08 20.23
CA ALA A 67 -0.98 -1.79 20.62
C ALA A 67 0.26 -1.42 19.79
N VAL A 68 1.17 -2.37 19.58
CA VAL A 68 2.34 -2.21 18.70
C VAL A 68 1.91 -1.92 17.26
N ALA A 69 0.88 -2.60 16.74
CA ALA A 69 0.35 -2.33 15.40
C ALA A 69 -0.22 -0.91 15.26
N VAL A 70 -0.91 -0.41 16.29
CA VAL A 70 -1.44 0.97 16.33
C VAL A 70 -0.30 1.99 16.41
N LEU A 71 0.73 1.75 17.24
CA LEU A 71 1.94 2.57 17.28
C LEU A 71 2.62 2.62 15.90
N GLY A 72 2.79 1.47 15.25
CA GLY A 72 3.33 1.37 13.90
C GLY A 72 2.53 2.18 12.88
N ALA A 73 1.20 2.10 12.92
CA ALA A 73 0.32 2.89 12.05
C ALA A 73 0.46 4.41 12.28
N VAL A 74 0.65 4.83 13.53
CA VAL A 74 0.90 6.22 13.90
C VAL A 74 2.26 6.68 13.37
N LEU A 75 3.35 5.95 13.65
CA LEU A 75 4.69 6.26 13.14
C LEU A 75 4.72 6.33 11.60
N TRP A 76 4.06 5.38 10.94
CA TRP A 76 3.92 5.35 9.48
C TRP A 76 3.31 6.65 8.92
N SER A 77 2.30 7.19 9.62
CA SER A 77 1.62 8.43 9.22
C SER A 77 2.54 9.66 9.24
N TRP A 78 3.53 9.67 10.14
CA TRP A 78 4.53 10.73 10.28
C TRP A 78 5.66 10.58 9.24
N ILE A 79 6.23 9.37 9.12
CA ILE A 79 7.40 9.08 8.29
C ILE A 79 7.06 9.22 6.79
N PHE A 80 6.08 8.45 6.29
CA PHE A 80 5.79 8.38 4.86
C PHE A 80 4.71 9.39 4.43
N GLY A 81 3.90 9.82 5.39
CA GLY A 81 2.86 10.81 5.18
C GLY A 81 1.52 10.28 4.71
N ALA A 82 0.47 10.64 5.42
CA ALA A 82 -0.90 10.51 4.95
C ALA A 82 -1.14 11.39 3.70
N GLU A 83 -1.96 10.89 2.77
CA GLU A 83 -2.34 11.59 1.54
C GLU A 83 -2.99 12.94 1.87
N ARG A 84 -2.64 14.00 1.12
CA ARG A 84 -3.32 15.33 1.16
C ARG A 84 -4.84 15.28 0.89
N ARG A 85 -5.39 14.09 0.63
CA ARG A 85 -6.78 13.85 0.23
C ARG A 85 -7.75 13.70 1.41
N ALA A 86 -7.28 13.58 2.65
CA ALA A 86 -8.16 13.37 3.82
C ALA A 86 -9.20 14.49 3.99
N LEU A 87 -8.90 15.71 3.50
CA LEU A 87 -9.86 16.82 3.38
C LEU A 87 -9.98 17.37 1.95
N GLY A 88 -9.53 16.60 0.94
CA GLY A 88 -9.67 17.02 -0.45
C GLY A 88 -11.15 17.15 -0.80
N PHE A 89 -11.60 18.36 -1.12
CA PHE A 89 -12.91 18.58 -1.72
C PHE A 89 -12.85 18.17 -3.19
N THR A 90 -13.88 17.47 -3.66
CA THR A 90 -14.00 17.20 -5.08
C THR A 90 -14.19 18.52 -5.83
N PRO A 91 -13.85 18.58 -7.12
CA PRO A 91 -14.08 19.77 -7.93
C PRO A 91 -15.51 20.32 -7.80
N ALA A 92 -16.52 19.43 -7.79
CA ALA A 92 -17.91 19.81 -7.60
C ALA A 92 -18.18 20.36 -6.18
N GLU A 93 -17.67 19.72 -5.14
CA GLU A 93 -17.86 20.19 -3.76
C GLU A 93 -17.24 21.59 -3.56
N VAL A 94 -16.08 21.89 -4.15
CA VAL A 94 -15.50 23.25 -4.10
C VAL A 94 -16.43 24.24 -4.80
N THR A 95 -16.84 23.95 -6.03
CA THR A 95 -17.67 24.86 -6.83
C THR A 95 -19.03 25.15 -6.17
N PHE A 96 -19.66 24.17 -5.53
CA PHE A 96 -21.01 24.34 -4.98
C PHE A 96 -21.03 24.71 -3.49
N LEU A 97 -20.04 24.28 -2.69
CA LEU A 97 -20.07 24.53 -1.25
C LEU A 97 -19.31 25.80 -0.86
N PHE A 98 -18.22 26.16 -1.54
CA PHE A 98 -17.36 27.26 -1.09
C PHE A 98 -17.94 28.66 -1.37
N PRO A 99 -18.72 28.88 -2.47
CA PRO A 99 -19.40 30.15 -2.68
C PRO A 99 -20.61 30.36 -1.76
N GLY A 100 -21.10 29.31 -1.09
CA GLY A 100 -22.27 29.39 -0.20
C GLY A 100 -21.93 29.97 1.18
N PRO A 101 -22.95 30.44 1.94
CA PRO A 101 -22.77 30.96 3.30
C PRO A 101 -22.57 29.81 4.31
N VAL A 102 -21.52 29.02 4.13
CA VAL A 102 -21.18 27.88 5.00
C VAL A 102 -19.90 28.16 5.76
N SER A 103 -19.94 27.95 7.07
CA SER A 103 -18.75 28.11 7.91
C SER A 103 -17.77 26.95 7.72
N ARG A 104 -16.50 27.19 8.04
CA ARG A 104 -15.44 26.18 7.91
C ARG A 104 -15.65 24.97 8.80
N ARG A 105 -16.11 25.22 10.03
CA ARG A 105 -16.47 24.15 10.98
C ARG A 105 -17.53 23.24 10.39
N GLU A 106 -18.45 23.78 9.60
CA GLU A 106 -19.47 22.99 8.91
C GLU A 106 -18.91 22.21 7.71
N LEU A 107 -17.99 22.80 6.93
CA LEU A 107 -17.30 22.08 5.84
C LEU A 107 -16.43 20.92 6.37
N ILE A 108 -15.71 21.14 7.47
CA ILE A 108 -14.93 20.11 8.16
C ILE A 108 -15.88 19.06 8.74
N GLY A 109 -16.94 19.48 9.43
CA GLY A 109 -17.96 18.57 9.98
C GLY A 109 -18.63 17.71 8.91
N PHE A 110 -18.95 18.29 7.74
CA PHE A 110 -19.45 17.57 6.58
C PHE A 110 -18.45 16.51 6.08
N LYS A 111 -17.16 16.86 5.97
CA LYS A 111 -16.12 15.91 5.54
C LYS A 111 -15.88 14.81 6.56
N LEU A 112 -15.84 15.15 7.84
CA LEU A 112 -15.73 14.17 8.92
C LEU A 112 -16.93 13.22 8.90
N LEU A 113 -18.16 13.73 8.75
CA LEU A 113 -19.38 12.92 8.64
C LEU A 113 -19.32 11.95 7.46
N LYS A 114 -18.90 12.43 6.27
CA LYS A 114 -18.73 11.58 5.08
C LYS A 114 -17.70 10.47 5.33
N THR A 115 -16.61 10.79 6.02
CA THR A 115 -15.57 9.81 6.41
C THR A 115 -16.08 8.83 7.46
N GLN A 116 -16.92 9.26 8.41
CA GLN A 116 -17.50 8.40 9.43
C GLN A 116 -18.32 7.25 8.84
N LEU A 117 -19.07 7.48 7.75
CA LEU A 117 -19.82 6.40 7.09
C LEU A 117 -18.91 5.27 6.60
N VAL A 118 -17.75 5.61 6.05
CA VAL A 118 -16.77 4.63 5.58
C VAL A 118 -16.11 3.92 6.78
N ILE A 119 -15.81 4.66 7.85
CA ILE A 119 -15.23 4.08 9.07
C ILE A 119 -16.22 3.13 9.75
N LEU A 120 -17.51 3.48 9.85
CA LEU A 120 -18.56 2.62 10.41
C LEU A 120 -18.69 1.31 9.62
N LEU A 121 -18.71 1.38 8.29
CA LEU A 121 -18.72 0.19 7.44
C LEU A 121 -17.50 -0.69 7.71
N ASN A 122 -16.30 -0.11 7.77
CA ASN A 122 -15.08 -0.83 8.09
C ASN A 122 -15.13 -1.42 9.51
N ALA A 123 -15.68 -0.71 10.49
CA ALA A 123 -15.80 -1.19 11.85
C ALA A 123 -16.70 -2.42 11.94
N ILE A 124 -17.83 -2.41 11.22
CA ILE A 124 -18.73 -3.58 11.13
C ILE A 124 -18.01 -4.78 10.48
N LEU A 125 -17.30 -4.55 9.37
CA LEU A 125 -16.55 -5.61 8.68
C LEU A 125 -15.46 -6.20 9.57
N TRP A 126 -14.63 -5.36 10.21
CA TRP A 126 -13.59 -5.81 11.14
C TRP A 126 -14.19 -6.51 12.36
N THR A 127 -15.35 -6.06 12.85
CA THR A 127 -16.06 -6.74 13.94
C THR A 127 -16.50 -8.14 13.51
N ALA A 128 -17.05 -8.31 12.30
CA ALA A 128 -17.44 -9.61 11.78
C ALA A 128 -16.25 -10.58 11.64
N VAL A 129 -15.05 -10.05 11.32
CA VAL A 129 -13.80 -10.82 11.24
C VAL A 129 -13.24 -11.17 12.62
N LEU A 130 -13.25 -10.22 13.56
CA LEU A 130 -12.56 -10.35 14.86
C LEU A 130 -13.41 -10.97 15.99
N SER A 131 -14.73 -10.92 15.90
CA SER A 131 -15.62 -11.11 17.08
C SER A 131 -16.11 -12.54 17.30
N ARG A 132 -15.55 -13.53 16.60
CA ARG A 132 -16.21 -14.85 16.49
C ARG A 132 -16.02 -15.78 17.69
N ASP A 133 -15.10 -15.48 18.62
CA ASP A 133 -14.69 -16.45 19.65
C ASP A 133 -14.50 -15.90 21.07
N ARG A 134 -15.17 -14.79 21.40
CA ARG A 134 -15.10 -14.21 22.75
C ARG A 134 -16.50 -14.13 23.35
N ALA A 135 -16.90 -15.23 24.01
CA ALA A 135 -18.10 -15.27 24.83
C ALA A 135 -18.06 -14.15 25.88
N GLY A 136 -19.16 -13.40 26.02
CA GLY A 136 -19.35 -12.41 27.10
C GLY A 136 -19.59 -10.95 26.68
N LEU A 137 -19.15 -10.52 25.48
CA LEU A 137 -19.40 -9.15 24.99
C LEU A 137 -20.31 -9.16 23.76
N SER A 138 -21.32 -8.29 23.74
CA SER A 138 -22.21 -8.16 22.59
C SER A 138 -21.46 -7.64 21.35
N THR A 139 -21.88 -8.09 20.18
CA THR A 139 -21.29 -7.69 18.88
C THR A 139 -21.31 -6.17 18.68
N TRP A 140 -22.35 -5.49 19.19
CA TRP A 140 -22.49 -4.03 19.08
C TRP A 140 -21.45 -3.27 19.91
N LEU A 141 -21.12 -3.74 21.12
CA LEU A 141 -20.07 -3.14 21.95
C LEU A 141 -18.68 -3.33 21.31
N ARG A 142 -18.46 -4.47 20.66
CA ARG A 142 -17.23 -4.71 19.86
C ARG A 142 -17.16 -3.76 18.66
N ALA A 143 -18.25 -3.61 17.91
CA ALA A 143 -18.34 -2.66 16.80
C ALA A 143 -18.07 -1.22 17.24
N ALA A 144 -18.60 -0.80 18.39
CA ALA A 144 -18.31 0.50 18.98
C ALA A 144 -16.82 0.67 19.30
N SER A 145 -16.17 -0.36 19.82
CA SER A 145 -14.73 -0.36 20.15
C SER A 145 -13.85 -0.21 18.91
N VAL A 146 -14.13 -1.02 17.88
CA VAL A 146 -13.42 -0.95 16.60
C VAL A 146 -13.68 0.40 15.93
N TRP A 147 -14.90 0.93 16.01
CA TRP A 147 -15.23 2.26 15.48
C TRP A 147 -14.44 3.37 16.18
N VAL A 148 -14.32 3.37 17.51
CA VAL A 148 -13.51 4.33 18.27
C VAL A 148 -12.04 4.23 17.87
N LEU A 149 -11.48 3.01 17.77
CA LEU A 149 -10.11 2.77 17.34
C LEU A 149 -9.83 3.34 15.94
N LEU A 150 -10.64 2.95 14.95
CA LEU A 150 -10.47 3.39 13.56
C LEU A 150 -10.69 4.90 13.40
N THR A 151 -11.64 5.47 14.15
CA THR A 151 -11.90 6.92 14.16
C THR A 151 -10.69 7.68 14.72
N THR A 152 -10.14 7.21 15.84
CA THR A 152 -8.95 7.82 16.47
C THR A 152 -7.77 7.81 15.50
N LEU A 153 -7.49 6.67 14.86
CA LEU A 153 -6.45 6.56 13.84
C LEU A 153 -6.70 7.48 12.63
N SER A 154 -7.94 7.58 12.18
CA SER A 154 -8.30 8.47 11.06
C SER A 154 -8.05 9.94 11.41
N LEU A 155 -8.46 10.39 12.60
CA LEU A 155 -8.24 11.75 13.08
C LEU A 155 -6.74 12.03 13.29
N HIS A 156 -5.99 11.07 13.84
CA HIS A 156 -4.54 11.21 14.00
C HIS A 156 -3.84 11.43 12.67
N ARG A 157 -4.16 10.62 11.65
CA ARG A 157 -3.60 10.77 10.30
C ARG A 157 -3.92 12.13 9.69
N LEU A 158 -5.11 12.66 9.97
CA LEU A 158 -5.56 13.97 9.51
C LEU A 158 -4.76 15.08 10.21
N GLY A 159 -4.68 15.08 11.54
CA GLY A 159 -3.90 16.04 12.32
C GLY A 159 -2.40 16.03 11.96
N ALA A 160 -1.79 14.84 11.85
CA ALA A 160 -0.39 14.70 11.44
C ALA A 160 -0.14 15.28 10.03
N SER A 161 -1.15 15.23 9.14
CA SER A 161 -1.04 15.82 7.81
C SER A 161 -1.05 17.35 7.84
N PHE A 162 -1.77 17.97 8.78
CA PHE A 162 -1.79 19.42 8.96
C PHE A 162 -0.45 19.95 9.46
N VAL A 163 0.08 19.36 10.55
CA VAL A 163 1.39 19.73 11.11
C VAL A 163 2.47 19.65 10.03
N ARG A 164 2.52 18.54 9.29
CA ARG A 164 3.49 18.35 8.20
C ARG A 164 3.33 19.31 7.03
N THR A 165 2.10 19.80 6.78
CA THR A 165 1.86 20.77 5.70
C THR A 165 2.31 22.16 6.14
N SER A 166 1.98 22.55 7.37
CA SER A 166 2.46 23.79 7.99
C SER A 166 4.00 23.87 8.03
N LEU A 167 4.72 22.82 8.46
CA LEU A 167 6.21 22.78 8.43
C LEU A 167 6.78 23.05 7.03
N ARG A 168 6.08 22.61 5.99
CA ARG A 168 6.56 22.73 4.60
C ARG A 168 6.35 24.13 4.04
N GLU A 169 5.28 24.79 4.46
CA GLU A 169 4.90 26.11 3.96
C GLU A 169 5.61 27.22 4.75
N HIS A 170 5.80 27.04 6.06
CA HIS A 170 6.38 28.05 6.95
C HIS A 170 7.87 27.82 7.28
N GLY A 171 8.45 26.68 6.92
CA GLY A 171 9.88 26.39 7.12
C GLY A 171 10.35 26.51 8.57
N TRP A 172 11.56 27.06 8.77
CA TRP A 172 12.20 27.23 10.08
C TRP A 172 11.47 28.22 11.01
N LEU A 173 10.70 29.15 10.44
CA LEU A 173 9.91 30.13 11.19
C LEU A 173 8.66 29.52 11.86
N GLY A 174 8.24 28.33 11.43
CA GLY A 174 7.17 27.54 12.06
C GLY A 174 7.64 26.56 13.14
N LEU A 175 8.95 26.40 13.33
CA LEU A 175 9.54 25.49 14.32
C LEU A 175 9.13 25.75 15.78
N PRO A 176 9.05 26.98 16.31
CA PRO A 176 8.76 27.17 17.74
C PRO A 176 7.37 26.64 18.14
N HIS A 177 6.39 26.72 17.24
CA HIS A 177 5.04 26.17 17.47
C HIS A 177 4.95 24.65 17.28
N GLN A 178 6.00 24.02 16.75
CA GLN A 178 5.98 22.61 16.32
C GLN A 178 7.11 21.78 16.95
N ALA A 179 8.04 22.44 17.65
CA ALA A 179 9.16 21.86 18.38
C ALA A 179 8.68 20.85 19.42
N ALA A 180 7.57 21.12 20.11
CA ALA A 180 7.00 20.18 21.07
C ALA A 180 6.55 18.87 20.40
N SER A 181 5.86 18.93 19.26
CA SER A 181 5.42 17.74 18.53
C SER A 181 6.60 16.96 17.94
N LEU A 182 7.60 17.66 17.40
CA LEU A 182 8.82 17.04 16.86
C LEU A 182 9.65 16.40 17.97
N PHE A 183 9.83 17.10 19.10
CA PHE A 183 10.53 16.59 20.27
C PHE A 183 9.87 15.34 20.82
N VAL A 184 8.55 15.34 21.00
CA VAL A 184 7.79 14.16 21.44
C VAL A 184 8.01 12.98 20.49
N VAL A 185 7.91 13.20 19.16
CA VAL A 185 8.16 12.13 18.18
C VAL A 185 9.60 11.61 18.25
N THR A 186 10.58 12.49 18.37
CA THR A 186 11.99 12.11 18.47
C THR A 186 12.28 11.34 19.76
N VAL A 187 11.74 11.78 20.91
CA VAL A 187 11.88 11.08 22.19
C VAL A 187 11.20 9.72 22.16
N VAL A 188 9.99 9.63 21.60
CA VAL A 188 9.27 8.37 21.39
C VAL A 188 10.07 7.40 20.52
N LEU A 189 10.65 7.88 19.42
CA LEU A 189 11.50 7.06 18.55
C LEU A 189 12.78 6.61 19.26
N ALA A 190 13.45 7.50 19.99
CA ALA A 190 14.67 7.16 20.73
C ALA A 190 14.39 6.13 21.83
N ALA A 191 13.30 6.31 22.59
CA ALA A 191 12.87 5.36 23.62
C ALA A 191 12.49 3.99 23.03
N ALA A 192 11.82 3.97 21.87
CA ALA A 192 11.51 2.73 21.16
C ALA A 192 12.78 1.98 20.73
N VAL A 193 13.74 2.70 20.14
CA VAL A 193 15.02 2.11 19.70
C VAL A 193 15.81 1.58 20.89
N TRP A 194 15.90 2.35 21.97
CA TRP A 194 16.59 1.93 23.20
C TRP A 194 15.95 0.67 23.80
N SER A 195 14.62 0.64 23.89
CA SER A 195 13.87 -0.52 24.37
C SER A 195 14.14 -1.78 23.56
N ILE A 196 14.14 -1.67 22.23
CA ILE A 196 14.36 -2.82 21.35
C ILE A 196 15.79 -3.32 21.51
N ALA A 197 16.77 -2.41 21.65
CA ALA A 197 18.17 -2.76 21.85
C ALA A 197 18.39 -3.49 23.20
N ASP A 198 17.77 -3.02 24.27
CA ASP A 198 17.86 -3.60 25.61
C ASP A 198 17.27 -5.02 25.67
N ALA A 199 16.14 -5.24 24.99
CA ALA A 199 15.47 -6.53 24.95
C ALA A 199 15.98 -7.50 23.87
N ALA A 200 16.90 -7.06 23.01
CA ALA A 200 17.30 -7.80 21.81
C ALA A 200 17.85 -9.20 22.12
N THR A 201 18.62 -9.34 23.21
CA THR A 201 19.24 -10.61 23.62
C THR A 201 18.21 -11.62 24.12
N ALA A 202 17.24 -11.18 24.92
CA ALA A 202 16.16 -12.04 25.41
C ALA A 202 15.22 -12.48 24.28
N ILE A 203 14.89 -11.57 23.36
CA ILE A 203 14.08 -11.86 22.18
C ILE A 203 14.79 -12.86 21.26
N ALA A 204 16.12 -12.73 21.12
CA ALA A 204 16.97 -13.64 20.36
C ALA A 204 16.94 -15.07 20.93
N ALA A 205 17.17 -15.21 22.24
CA ALA A 205 17.10 -16.50 22.91
C ALA A 205 15.71 -17.14 22.80
N GLY A 206 14.64 -16.34 22.86
CA GLY A 206 13.28 -16.83 22.66
C GLY A 206 13.05 -17.41 21.26
N TRP A 207 13.55 -16.75 20.22
CA TRP A 207 13.38 -17.19 18.83
C TRP A 207 14.02 -18.55 18.53
N SER A 208 15.21 -18.81 19.07
CA SER A 208 15.91 -20.08 18.86
C SER A 208 15.22 -21.26 19.57
N LEU A 209 14.51 -20.98 20.66
CA LEU A 209 13.78 -21.98 21.45
C LEU A 209 12.39 -22.30 20.88
N GLY A 210 11.79 -21.37 20.14
CA GLY A 210 10.49 -21.58 19.50
C GLY A 210 9.61 -20.33 19.48
N ILE A 211 8.46 -20.44 18.81
CA ILE A 211 7.55 -19.30 18.68
C ILE A 211 6.92 -18.90 20.02
N ALA A 212 6.73 -19.83 20.95
CA ALA A 212 6.12 -19.55 22.25
C ALA A 212 7.07 -18.73 23.14
N GLU A 213 8.34 -19.14 23.20
CA GLU A 213 9.42 -18.49 23.94
C GLU A 213 9.75 -17.13 23.35
N PHE A 214 9.75 -17.01 22.02
CA PHE A 214 9.86 -15.71 21.32
C PHE A 214 8.76 -14.74 21.73
N LEU A 215 7.51 -15.20 21.72
CA LEU A 215 6.36 -14.39 22.10
C LEU A 215 6.37 -14.04 23.59
N GLY A 216 6.87 -14.94 24.44
CA GLY A 216 7.15 -14.68 25.86
C GLY A 216 8.18 -13.57 26.06
N ALA A 217 9.33 -13.68 25.39
CA ALA A 217 10.39 -12.67 25.47
C ALA A 217 9.94 -11.28 24.98
N LEU A 218 9.13 -11.23 23.89
CA LEU A 218 8.51 -9.98 23.44
C LEU A 218 7.58 -9.37 24.49
N ARG A 219 6.81 -10.21 25.18
CA ARG A 219 5.91 -9.77 26.24
C ARG A 219 6.69 -9.22 27.42
N ASP A 220 7.74 -9.90 27.85
CA ASP A 220 8.57 -9.46 28.98
C ASP A 220 9.29 -8.15 28.66
N ALA A 221 9.81 -8.02 27.44
CA ALA A 221 10.36 -6.77 26.92
C ALA A 221 9.35 -5.61 26.99
N ALA A 222 8.10 -5.86 26.61
CA ALA A 222 7.06 -4.84 26.64
C ALA A 222 6.62 -4.44 28.06
N GLN A 223 6.88 -5.27 29.07
CA GLN A 223 6.58 -4.97 30.47
C GLN A 223 7.60 -4.03 31.13
N GLY A 224 8.75 -3.77 30.48
CA GLY A 224 9.73 -2.79 30.96
C GLY A 224 9.14 -1.38 31.12
N THR A 225 9.77 -0.55 31.96
CA THR A 225 9.27 0.79 32.30
C THR A 225 9.11 1.71 31.08
N ALA A 226 10.14 1.81 30.24
CA ALA A 226 10.10 2.67 29.04
C ALA A 226 9.14 2.14 27.96
N PRO A 227 9.15 0.84 27.59
CA PRO A 227 8.21 0.25 26.62
C PRO A 227 6.75 0.41 27.05
N ARG A 228 6.47 0.15 28.33
CA ARG A 228 5.13 0.30 28.88
C ARG A 228 4.65 1.74 28.84
N ALA A 229 5.49 2.70 29.22
CA ALA A 229 5.16 4.12 29.11
C ALA A 229 4.90 4.55 27.65
N LEU A 230 5.68 3.99 26.71
CA LEU A 230 5.53 4.25 25.28
C LEU A 230 4.23 3.66 24.70
N LEU A 231 3.89 2.43 25.08
CA LEU A 231 2.75 1.69 24.54
C LEU A 231 1.42 2.08 25.21
N TYR A 232 1.47 2.62 26.43
CA TYR A 232 0.28 2.95 27.23
C TYR A 232 -0.79 3.76 26.47
N PRO A 233 -0.48 4.86 25.74
CA PRO A 233 -1.50 5.60 25.01
C PRO A 233 -2.21 4.79 23.92
N PHE A 234 -1.52 3.81 23.34
CA PHE A 234 -2.05 2.93 22.30
C PHE A 234 -2.87 1.78 22.90
N GLU A 235 -2.42 1.23 24.04
CA GLU A 235 -3.18 0.28 24.84
C GLU A 235 -4.54 0.86 25.23
N LEU A 236 -4.62 2.14 25.65
CA LEU A 236 -5.89 2.78 26.00
C LEU A 236 -6.94 2.70 24.87
N VAL A 237 -6.51 2.78 23.61
CA VAL A 237 -7.41 2.75 22.45
C VAL A 237 -7.74 1.32 22.00
N VAL A 238 -6.82 0.38 22.24
CA VAL A 238 -6.96 -1.03 21.86
C VAL A 238 -7.74 -1.85 22.88
N LYS A 239 -7.58 -1.55 24.18
CA LYS A 239 -8.14 -2.30 25.30
C LYS A 239 -9.65 -2.56 25.21
N PRO A 240 -10.51 -1.62 24.77
CA PRO A 240 -11.94 -1.90 24.58
C PRO A 240 -12.23 -3.00 23.56
N VAL A 241 -11.34 -3.21 22.58
CA VAL A 241 -11.43 -4.30 21.60
C VAL A 241 -10.97 -5.63 22.21
N ALA A 242 -10.08 -5.61 23.20
CA ALA A 242 -9.49 -6.78 23.84
C ALA A 242 -10.41 -7.43 24.91
N VAL A 243 -11.09 -6.61 25.72
CA VAL A 243 -11.89 -7.06 26.87
C VAL A 243 -13.06 -8.00 26.52
N GLY A 244 -13.40 -8.88 27.48
CA GLY A 244 -14.43 -9.90 27.34
C GLY A 244 -15.76 -9.58 28.02
N THR A 245 -15.78 -8.69 29.02
CA THR A 245 -16.97 -8.42 29.84
C THR A 245 -17.49 -6.98 29.69
N PRO A 246 -18.81 -6.74 29.78
CA PRO A 246 -19.37 -5.38 29.66
C PRO A 246 -18.85 -4.39 30.71
N GLY A 247 -18.59 -4.85 31.94
CA GLY A 247 -18.07 -4.02 33.03
C GLY A 247 -16.62 -3.58 32.82
N GLU A 248 -15.75 -4.47 32.32
CA GLU A 248 -14.39 -4.11 31.90
C GLU A 248 -14.40 -3.22 30.66
N TRP A 249 -15.31 -3.51 29.72
CA TRP A 249 -15.50 -2.70 28.53
C TRP A 249 -15.83 -1.25 28.84
N LEU A 250 -16.75 -1.00 29.77
CA LEU A 250 -17.13 0.37 30.13
C LEU A 250 -15.94 1.14 30.73
N ARG A 251 -15.16 0.48 31.59
CA ARG A 251 -13.93 1.04 32.20
C ARG A 251 -12.83 1.31 31.16
N ALA A 252 -12.69 0.44 30.16
CA ALA A 252 -11.72 0.61 29.08
C ALA A 252 -12.18 1.68 28.05
N MET A 253 -13.48 1.79 27.80
CA MET A 253 -14.04 2.67 26.78
C MET A 253 -13.91 4.15 27.15
N GLY A 254 -14.03 4.50 28.44
CA GLY A 254 -13.89 5.88 28.92
C GLY A 254 -12.57 6.54 28.49
N PRO A 255 -11.40 5.97 28.83
CA PRO A 255 -10.10 6.46 28.37
C PRO A 255 -9.96 6.49 26.84
N ALA A 256 -10.47 5.48 26.12
CA ALA A 256 -10.42 5.45 24.65
C ALA A 256 -11.21 6.63 24.03
N LEU A 257 -12.39 6.92 24.57
CA LEU A 257 -13.21 8.06 24.16
C LEU A 257 -12.54 9.40 24.50
N LEU A 258 -11.83 9.49 25.63
CA LEU A 258 -11.04 10.67 25.96
C LEU A 258 -9.94 10.90 24.92
N VAL A 259 -9.18 9.87 24.56
CA VAL A 259 -8.15 9.96 23.50
C VAL A 259 -8.79 10.38 22.17
N LEU A 260 -9.93 9.81 21.80
CA LEU A 260 -10.68 10.20 20.61
C LEU A 260 -11.10 11.69 20.65
N ALA A 261 -11.63 12.15 21.78
CA ALA A 261 -12.05 13.54 21.97
C ALA A 261 -10.86 14.51 21.87
N LEU A 262 -9.71 14.16 22.46
CA LEU A 262 -8.49 14.94 22.33
C LEU A 262 -8.04 15.06 20.86
N HIS A 263 -8.09 13.96 20.09
CA HIS A 263 -7.79 13.99 18.65
C HIS A 263 -8.79 14.84 17.86
N TYR A 264 -10.08 14.78 18.21
CA TYR A 264 -11.11 15.60 17.58
C TYR A 264 -10.90 17.10 17.83
N VAL A 265 -10.63 17.48 19.09
CA VAL A 265 -10.29 18.85 19.47
C VAL A 265 -9.01 19.32 18.78
N TRP A 266 -7.99 18.46 18.71
CA TRP A 266 -6.75 18.76 17.99
C TRP A 266 -7.00 19.07 16.51
N VAL A 267 -7.79 18.24 15.82
CA VAL A 267 -8.11 18.43 14.39
C VAL A 267 -8.92 19.70 14.14
N ILE A 268 -9.88 20.04 15.01
CA ILE A 268 -10.70 21.24 14.85
C ILE A 268 -9.94 22.52 15.18
N ARG A 269 -8.99 22.49 16.13
CA ARG A 269 -8.23 23.68 16.51
C ARG A 269 -7.18 24.11 15.47
N TRP A 270 -6.77 23.23 14.56
CA TRP A 270 -5.75 23.52 13.54
C TRP A 270 -6.32 24.23 12.28
N ASP A 271 -7.15 25.25 12.50
CA ASP A 271 -7.96 25.97 11.50
C ASP A 271 -7.14 26.68 10.38
N ALA A 272 -5.88 27.08 10.63
CA ALA A 272 -5.08 27.92 9.71
C ALA A 272 -4.61 27.21 8.43
N ALA A 273 -4.16 25.95 8.52
CA ALA A 273 -3.63 25.21 7.36
C ALA A 273 -4.73 24.81 6.34
N PHE A 274 -5.99 24.81 6.77
CA PHE A 274 -7.12 24.48 5.92
C PHE A 274 -7.51 25.65 5.00
N GLU A 275 -7.41 26.89 5.48
CA GLU A 275 -7.61 28.08 4.66
C GLU A 275 -6.62 28.16 3.51
N GLU A 276 -5.33 28.01 3.80
CA GLU A 276 -4.27 28.11 2.79
C GLU A 276 -4.41 26.99 1.75
N ALA A 277 -4.74 25.76 2.16
CA ALA A 277 -4.96 24.65 1.25
C ALA A 277 -6.24 24.82 0.39
N ALA A 278 -7.31 25.36 0.98
CA ALA A 278 -8.57 25.66 0.30
C ALA A 278 -8.43 26.85 -0.67
N ALA A 279 -7.75 27.92 -0.24
CA ALA A 279 -7.44 29.10 -1.03
C ALA A 279 -6.49 28.78 -2.18
N GLU A 280 -5.43 27.98 -1.95
CA GLU A 280 -4.52 27.53 -3.00
C GLU A 280 -5.24 26.65 -4.05
N ALA A 281 -6.16 25.78 -3.62
CA ALA A 281 -6.96 24.97 -4.53
C ALA A 281 -7.94 25.82 -5.37
N SER A 282 -8.56 26.84 -4.78
CA SER A 282 -9.43 27.80 -5.47
C SER A 282 -8.64 28.73 -6.41
N LEU A 283 -7.48 29.22 -6.00
CA LEU A 283 -6.57 30.06 -6.81
C LEU A 283 -6.04 29.31 -8.04
N ARG A 284 -5.65 28.04 -7.90
CA ARG A 284 -5.24 27.20 -9.05
C ARG A 284 -6.36 27.03 -10.07
N ARG A 285 -7.63 27.12 -9.65
CA ARG A 285 -8.80 27.02 -10.51
C ARG A 285 -9.16 28.35 -11.16
N ALA A 286 -9.10 29.45 -10.41
CA ALA A 286 -9.24 30.80 -10.95
C ALA A 286 -8.21 31.01 -12.06
N ALA A 287 -6.95 30.68 -11.81
CA ALA A 287 -5.87 30.75 -12.81
C ALA A 287 -6.10 29.82 -14.02
N ALA A 288 -6.78 28.69 -13.86
CA ALA A 288 -7.12 27.79 -14.96
C ALA A 288 -8.34 28.26 -15.78
N LEU A 289 -9.18 29.14 -15.22
CA LEU A 289 -10.37 29.69 -15.88
C LEU A 289 -10.13 31.07 -16.49
N THR A 290 -9.19 31.87 -15.97
CA THR A 290 -8.91 33.23 -16.44
C THR A 290 -7.86 33.34 -17.57
N ASP A 291 -7.28 32.25 -18.05
CA ASP A 291 -6.41 32.29 -19.24
C ASP A 291 -6.95 31.45 -20.42
N PRO A 292 -7.87 32.01 -21.22
CA PRO A 292 -8.35 31.36 -22.44
C PRO A 292 -7.39 31.48 -23.63
N ARG A 293 -6.28 32.24 -23.51
CA ARG A 293 -5.45 32.65 -24.65
C ARG A 293 -4.11 31.93 -24.75
N THR A 294 -3.74 31.13 -23.77
CA THR A 294 -2.64 30.19 -23.92
C THR A 294 -3.17 28.77 -24.06
N GLY A 295 -3.15 28.23 -25.29
CA GLY A 295 -3.26 26.80 -25.57
C GLY A 295 -2.10 25.97 -24.99
N ARG A 296 -1.57 26.35 -23.83
CA ARG A 296 -0.60 25.61 -23.04
C ARG A 296 -1.36 24.96 -21.90
N ILE A 297 -1.70 23.69 -22.11
CA ILE A 297 -2.06 22.77 -21.03
C ILE A 297 -0.90 22.80 -20.01
N GLY A 298 -1.08 23.53 -18.92
CA GLY A 298 -0.11 23.61 -17.82
C GLY A 298 0.18 25.02 -17.36
N GLY A 299 -0.76 25.59 -16.59
CA GLY A 299 -0.42 26.65 -15.64
C GLY A 299 0.78 26.18 -14.80
N ARG A 300 1.76 27.08 -14.60
CA ARG A 300 2.95 26.88 -13.77
C ARG A 300 2.54 26.52 -12.32
N ALA A 301 2.13 25.27 -12.09
CA ALA A 301 2.49 24.61 -10.85
C ALA A 301 4.02 24.65 -10.85
N ALA A 302 4.60 25.43 -9.93
CA ALA A 302 6.05 25.61 -9.76
C ALA A 302 6.78 24.39 -10.31
N SER A 303 7.35 24.54 -11.52
CA SER A 303 7.92 23.43 -12.28
C SER A 303 8.99 22.83 -11.38
N ARG A 304 8.61 21.75 -10.69
CA ARG A 304 9.56 21.02 -9.85
C ARG A 304 10.54 20.44 -10.84
N SER A 305 11.70 21.07 -10.88
CA SER A 305 12.79 20.75 -11.80
C SER A 305 12.97 19.24 -11.80
N THR A 306 12.80 18.62 -12.97
CA THR A 306 13.23 17.23 -13.13
C THR A 306 14.70 17.18 -12.71
N PRO A 307 15.08 16.26 -11.80
CA PRO A 307 16.48 16.13 -11.42
C PRO A 307 17.33 16.07 -12.68
N ARG A 308 18.43 16.82 -12.73
CA ARG A 308 19.21 16.99 -13.98
C ARG A 308 19.66 15.65 -14.58
N PHE A 309 19.89 14.63 -13.75
CA PHE A 309 20.28 13.28 -14.16
C PHE A 309 19.13 12.44 -14.76
N LEU A 310 17.87 12.87 -14.62
CA LEU A 310 16.70 12.25 -15.24
C LEU A 310 16.23 13.04 -16.47
N ARG A 311 17.08 13.86 -17.11
CA ARG A 311 16.70 14.55 -18.34
C ARG A 311 16.76 13.57 -19.51
N LEU A 312 15.66 13.47 -20.25
CA LEU A 312 15.60 12.69 -21.48
C LEU A 312 16.43 13.39 -22.56
N GLY A 313 17.25 12.62 -23.29
CA GLY A 313 17.97 13.12 -24.45
C GLY A 313 17.01 13.50 -25.59
N THR A 314 17.45 14.39 -26.49
CA THR A 314 16.66 14.82 -27.67
C THR A 314 16.63 13.77 -28.78
N LYS A 315 17.52 12.76 -28.72
CA LYS A 315 17.58 11.61 -29.63
C LYS A 315 17.59 10.32 -28.81
N GLY A 316 16.97 9.25 -29.32
CA GLY A 316 16.96 7.94 -28.67
C GLY A 316 15.84 7.04 -29.16
N TRP A 317 15.72 5.85 -28.57
CA TRP A 317 14.59 4.95 -28.80
C TRP A 317 13.29 5.65 -28.39
N SER A 318 12.35 5.76 -29.32
CA SER A 318 11.10 6.52 -29.13
C SER A 318 10.21 5.95 -28.02
N GLY A 319 10.17 4.63 -27.86
CA GLY A 319 9.50 3.99 -26.71
C GLY A 319 10.14 4.37 -25.36
N GLY A 320 11.42 4.74 -25.36
CA GLY A 320 12.14 5.19 -24.17
C GLY A 320 11.56 6.47 -23.58
N ALA A 321 10.94 7.33 -24.39
CA ALA A 321 10.24 8.52 -23.90
C ALA A 321 8.99 8.15 -23.09
N ILE A 322 8.27 7.10 -23.49
CA ILE A 322 7.10 6.57 -22.77
C ILE A 322 7.56 5.92 -21.46
N VAL A 323 8.60 5.08 -21.51
CA VAL A 323 9.21 4.48 -20.31
C VAL A 323 9.63 5.58 -19.34
N TRP A 324 10.34 6.60 -19.83
CA TRP A 324 10.78 7.74 -19.05
C TRP A 324 9.63 8.52 -18.43
N LYS A 325 8.58 8.85 -19.22
CA LYS A 325 7.36 9.52 -18.75
C LYS A 325 6.77 8.78 -17.54
N ASN A 326 6.63 7.46 -17.65
CA ASN A 326 6.02 6.63 -16.61
C ASN A 326 6.90 6.38 -15.40
N LEU A 327 8.22 6.17 -15.59
CA LEU A 327 9.18 6.09 -14.50
C LEU A 327 9.24 7.41 -13.73
N LEU A 328 9.26 8.54 -14.44
CA LEU A 328 9.26 9.85 -13.83
C LEU A 328 7.97 10.13 -13.07
N ALA A 329 6.81 9.67 -13.58
CA ALA A 329 5.55 9.74 -12.85
C ALA A 329 5.65 8.99 -11.50
N ALA A 330 6.26 7.80 -11.47
CA ALA A 330 6.49 7.05 -10.24
C ALA A 330 7.45 7.79 -9.28
N VAL A 331 8.61 8.25 -9.76
CA VAL A 331 9.65 8.93 -8.96
C VAL A 331 9.19 10.28 -8.41
N ARG A 332 8.29 10.99 -9.12
CA ARG A 332 7.76 12.29 -8.69
C ARG A 332 6.86 12.20 -7.45
N PHE A 333 6.39 11.01 -7.06
CA PHE A 333 5.71 10.85 -5.78
C PHE A 333 6.74 10.84 -4.63
N ARG A 334 6.62 11.81 -3.70
CA ARG A 334 7.50 11.93 -2.49
C ARG A 334 7.65 10.63 -1.69
N ARG A 335 6.70 9.69 -1.83
CA ARG A 335 6.74 8.34 -1.24
C ARG A 335 7.93 7.52 -1.73
N VAL A 336 8.34 7.66 -3.00
CA VAL A 336 9.45 6.87 -3.57
C VAL A 336 10.80 7.31 -2.99
N ARG A 337 11.06 8.62 -2.88
CA ARG A 337 12.29 9.12 -2.24
C ARG A 337 12.36 8.73 -0.76
N GLY A 338 11.26 8.89 -0.01
CA GLY A 338 11.21 8.49 1.40
C GLY A 338 11.39 6.98 1.57
N GLY A 339 10.74 6.18 0.72
CA GLY A 339 10.90 4.74 0.66
C GLY A 339 12.33 4.31 0.33
N ALA A 340 12.96 4.92 -0.67
CA ALA A 340 14.36 4.60 -1.03
C ALA A 340 15.35 4.92 0.09
N ILE A 341 15.19 6.05 0.78
CA ILE A 341 16.02 6.39 1.96
C ILE A 341 15.78 5.37 3.09
N ALA A 342 14.52 5.02 3.37
CA ALA A 342 14.18 4.03 4.39
C ALA A 342 14.75 2.64 4.06
N LEU A 343 14.65 2.21 2.79
CA LEU A 343 15.25 0.96 2.31
C LEU A 343 16.78 0.99 2.41
N GLY A 344 17.42 2.11 2.06
CA GLY A 344 18.87 2.26 2.18
C GLY A 344 19.34 2.22 3.64
N PHE A 345 18.64 2.92 4.54
CA PHE A 345 18.91 2.85 5.97
C PHE A 345 18.70 1.43 6.53
N ALA A 346 17.59 0.77 6.14
CA ALA A 346 17.33 -0.62 6.52
C ALA A 346 18.43 -1.56 6.00
N ALA A 347 18.96 -1.34 4.79
CA ALA A 347 20.04 -2.15 4.25
C ALA A 347 21.31 -2.03 5.09
N VAL A 348 21.73 -0.82 5.44
CA VAL A 348 22.90 -0.59 6.31
C VAL A 348 22.67 -1.19 7.69
N LEU A 349 21.49 -0.93 8.29
CA LEU A 349 21.15 -1.44 9.61
C LEU A 349 21.16 -2.98 9.65
N LEU A 350 20.51 -3.65 8.69
CA LEU A 350 20.45 -5.11 8.64
C LEU A 350 21.83 -5.72 8.36
N ALA A 351 22.63 -5.10 7.49
CA ALA A 351 24.00 -5.55 7.26
C ALA A 351 24.81 -5.51 8.57
N VAL A 352 24.75 -4.41 9.32
CA VAL A 352 25.41 -4.28 10.62
C VAL A 352 24.86 -5.31 11.61
N LEU A 353 23.54 -5.36 11.81
CA LEU A 353 22.91 -6.28 12.76
C LEU A 353 23.16 -7.76 12.42
N SER A 354 23.41 -8.11 11.15
CA SER A 354 23.73 -9.48 10.77
C SER A 354 25.04 -10.00 11.36
N PHE A 355 25.96 -9.10 11.73
CA PHE A 355 27.27 -9.43 12.32
C PHE A 355 27.35 -9.16 13.84
N TYR A 356 26.30 -8.62 14.46
CA TYR A 356 26.28 -8.28 15.90
C TYR A 356 25.30 -9.19 16.66
N GLY A 357 25.80 -9.87 17.72
CA GLY A 357 25.01 -10.80 18.54
C GLY A 357 24.68 -12.12 17.81
N GLU A 358 23.68 -12.87 18.29
CA GLU A 358 23.19 -14.10 17.63
C GLU A 358 22.43 -13.86 16.31
N GLY A 359 22.48 -12.65 15.73
CA GLY A 359 21.90 -12.34 14.40
C GLY A 359 20.35 -12.33 14.32
N THR A 360 19.65 -12.60 15.42
CA THR A 360 18.22 -12.93 15.40
C THR A 360 17.29 -11.82 14.91
N LEU A 361 17.53 -10.56 15.29
CA LEU A 361 16.75 -9.43 14.77
C LEU A 361 16.94 -9.25 13.25
N ALA A 362 18.15 -9.51 12.77
CA ALA A 362 18.44 -9.51 11.34
C ALA A 362 17.71 -10.67 10.66
N GLU A 363 17.72 -11.87 11.22
CA GLU A 363 16.99 -13.04 10.69
C GLU A 363 15.49 -12.81 10.59
N LEU A 364 14.86 -12.29 11.65
CA LEU A 364 13.43 -11.94 11.67
C LEU A 364 13.09 -10.96 10.55
N ALA A 365 13.90 -9.90 10.42
CA ALA A 365 13.74 -8.93 9.35
C ALA A 365 13.97 -9.55 7.97
N GLY A 366 14.94 -10.46 7.83
CA GLY A 366 15.25 -11.19 6.60
C GLY A 366 14.07 -12.04 6.12
N TRP A 367 13.48 -12.84 7.01
CA TRP A 367 12.28 -13.62 6.71
C TRP A 367 11.10 -12.73 6.36
N PHE A 368 10.89 -11.64 7.11
CA PHE A 368 9.84 -10.68 6.82
C PHE A 368 10.00 -10.07 5.42
N THR A 369 11.20 -9.63 5.06
CA THR A 369 11.45 -9.05 3.73
C THR A 369 11.34 -10.07 2.61
N LEU A 370 11.71 -11.34 2.86
CA LEU A 370 11.57 -12.42 1.91
C LEU A 370 10.10 -12.75 1.64
N THR A 371 9.28 -12.88 2.69
CA THR A 371 7.84 -13.09 2.56
C THR A 371 7.20 -11.95 1.79
N TRP A 372 7.56 -10.70 2.10
CA TRP A 372 7.05 -9.54 1.38
C TRP A 372 7.49 -9.50 -0.08
N ALA A 373 8.72 -9.91 -0.41
CA ALA A 373 9.16 -10.03 -1.80
C ALA A 373 8.27 -11.01 -2.58
N GLY A 374 7.92 -12.15 -1.96
CA GLY A 374 6.98 -13.14 -2.52
C GLY A 374 5.56 -12.59 -2.68
N VAL A 375 5.02 -11.91 -1.68
CA VAL A 375 3.68 -11.26 -1.77
C VAL A 375 3.65 -10.22 -2.88
N VAL A 376 4.70 -9.41 -3.00
CA VAL A 376 4.83 -8.38 -4.05
C VAL A 376 4.91 -9.00 -5.45
N LEU A 377 5.39 -10.23 -5.60
CA LEU A 377 5.40 -10.94 -6.90
C LEU A 377 3.99 -11.18 -7.42
N VAL A 378 3.09 -11.60 -6.53
CA VAL A 378 1.71 -11.93 -6.90
C VAL A 378 0.83 -10.69 -6.96
N VAL A 379 0.92 -9.82 -5.95
CA VAL A 379 -0.03 -8.71 -5.74
C VAL A 379 0.52 -7.37 -6.28
N GLY A 380 1.84 -7.23 -6.35
CA GLY A 380 2.50 -5.99 -6.77
C GLY A 380 2.09 -5.42 -8.13
N PRO A 381 1.82 -6.24 -9.18
CA PRO A 381 1.31 -5.75 -10.46
C PRO A 381 -0.03 -5.01 -10.38
N GLN A 382 -0.83 -5.23 -9.32
CA GLN A 382 -2.07 -4.48 -9.10
C GLN A 382 -1.83 -3.13 -8.42
N TRP A 383 -0.76 -3.02 -7.63
CA TRP A 383 -0.44 -1.81 -6.88
C TRP A 383 0.34 -0.80 -7.74
N VAL A 384 1.26 -1.30 -8.56
CA VAL A 384 2.09 -0.49 -9.47
C VAL A 384 1.32 -0.33 -10.79
N ARG A 385 0.83 0.89 -11.06
CA ARG A 385 -0.06 1.21 -12.20
C ARG A 385 0.42 2.40 -13.04
N ASN A 386 1.72 2.59 -13.19
CA ASN A 386 2.30 3.56 -14.11
C ASN A 386 2.48 2.92 -15.50
N ASP A 387 1.38 2.39 -16.03
CA ASP A 387 1.27 1.68 -17.30
C ASP A 387 -0.04 2.04 -18.03
N LEU A 388 -0.29 1.33 -19.13
CA LEU A 388 -1.41 1.55 -20.04
C LEU A 388 -2.76 1.61 -19.30
N ARG A 389 -2.95 0.89 -18.20
CA ARG A 389 -4.21 0.93 -17.42
C ARG A 389 -4.58 2.32 -16.90
N SER A 390 -3.58 3.16 -16.62
CA SER A 390 -3.81 4.55 -16.21
C SER A 390 -4.02 5.49 -17.40
N ASP A 391 -3.49 5.12 -18.56
CA ASP A 391 -3.40 5.98 -19.75
C ASP A 391 -4.43 5.60 -20.84
N LEU A 392 -5.15 4.47 -20.70
CA LEU A 392 -6.21 4.04 -21.63
C LEU A 392 -7.37 5.03 -21.74
N LEU A 393 -7.60 5.86 -20.73
CA LEU A 393 -8.59 6.95 -20.81
C LEU A 393 -8.17 8.06 -21.80
N MET A 394 -6.90 8.06 -22.22
CA MET A 394 -6.31 8.99 -23.19
C MET A 394 -5.90 8.26 -24.47
N LEU A 395 -6.65 7.22 -24.87
CA LEU A 395 -6.33 6.36 -26.01
C LEU A 395 -6.13 7.15 -27.31
N ASP A 396 -6.93 8.20 -27.54
CA ASP A 396 -6.78 9.10 -28.69
C ASP A 396 -5.39 9.71 -28.78
N LEU A 397 -4.86 10.17 -27.65
CA LEU A 397 -3.53 10.78 -27.58
C LEU A 397 -2.43 9.72 -27.81
N LEU A 398 -2.59 8.52 -27.25
CA LEU A 398 -1.62 7.45 -27.42
C LEU A 398 -1.57 6.95 -28.87
N ARG A 399 -2.73 6.88 -29.54
CA ARG A 399 -2.82 6.48 -30.95
C ARG A 399 -2.33 7.56 -31.91
N ALA A 400 -2.33 8.83 -31.50
CA ALA A 400 -1.74 9.91 -32.29
C ALA A 400 -0.21 9.85 -32.36
N TYR A 401 0.45 9.03 -31.53
CA TYR A 401 1.90 8.83 -31.62
C TYR A 401 2.27 8.05 -32.89
N PRO A 402 3.32 8.47 -33.63
CA PRO A 402 3.78 7.79 -34.84
C PRO A 402 4.59 6.53 -34.47
N LEU A 403 4.01 5.65 -33.67
CA LEU A 403 4.64 4.45 -33.12
C LEU A 403 3.75 3.23 -33.37
N ARG A 404 4.38 2.08 -33.58
CA ARG A 404 3.69 0.79 -33.60
C ARG A 404 3.08 0.52 -32.22
N GLY A 405 1.89 -0.07 -32.18
CA GLY A 405 1.21 -0.43 -30.94
C GLY A 405 2.03 -1.35 -30.04
N SER A 406 2.84 -2.24 -30.61
CA SER A 406 3.76 -3.10 -29.85
C SER A 406 4.85 -2.31 -29.12
N THR A 407 5.32 -1.19 -29.69
CA THR A 407 6.27 -0.29 -29.03
C THR A 407 5.60 0.46 -27.88
N VAL A 408 4.36 0.92 -28.08
CA VAL A 408 3.59 1.60 -27.02
C VAL A 408 3.31 0.63 -25.86
N VAL A 409 2.77 -0.55 -26.15
CA VAL A 409 2.45 -1.57 -25.13
C VAL A 409 3.70 -2.01 -24.36
N SER A 410 4.80 -2.32 -25.06
CA SER A 410 6.04 -2.73 -24.38
C SER A 410 6.61 -1.62 -23.51
N ALA A 411 6.65 -0.37 -23.99
CA ALA A 411 7.15 0.76 -23.22
C ALA A 411 6.30 1.07 -21.98
N GLU A 412 4.97 1.00 -22.11
CA GLU A 412 4.04 1.17 -20.98
C GLU A 412 4.25 0.08 -19.91
N VAL A 413 4.38 -1.19 -20.33
CA VAL A 413 4.62 -2.34 -19.42
C VAL A 413 6.01 -2.27 -18.77
N MET A 414 7.05 -1.95 -19.54
CA MET A 414 8.44 -1.87 -19.06
C MET A 414 8.58 -0.90 -17.87
N ALA A 415 7.86 0.23 -17.88
CA ALA A 415 7.95 1.21 -16.82
C ALA A 415 7.42 0.66 -15.48
N SER A 416 6.25 0.02 -15.48
CA SER A 416 5.69 -0.58 -14.26
C SER A 416 6.47 -1.81 -13.82
N ALA A 417 6.90 -2.65 -14.77
CA ALA A 417 7.75 -3.81 -14.48
C ALA A 417 9.09 -3.40 -13.86
N SER A 418 9.71 -2.31 -14.32
CA SER A 418 10.97 -1.80 -13.76
C SER A 418 10.81 -1.32 -12.32
N VAL A 419 9.74 -0.58 -12.02
CA VAL A 419 9.45 -0.10 -10.64
C VAL A 419 9.21 -1.29 -9.71
N LEU A 420 8.42 -2.27 -10.16
CA LEU A 420 8.12 -3.47 -9.38
C LEU A 420 9.38 -4.32 -9.14
N THR A 421 10.21 -4.48 -10.16
CA THR A 421 11.49 -5.19 -10.08
C THR A 421 12.46 -4.51 -9.15
N ALA A 422 12.60 -3.19 -9.22
CA ALA A 422 13.46 -2.44 -8.30
C ALA A 422 13.01 -2.60 -6.84
N LEU A 423 11.69 -2.57 -6.59
CA LEU A 423 11.14 -2.80 -5.25
C LEU A 423 11.45 -4.22 -4.75
N GLN A 424 11.21 -5.25 -5.56
CA GLN A 424 11.47 -6.64 -5.16
C GLN A 424 12.96 -6.93 -4.97
N LEU A 425 13.81 -6.46 -5.87
CA LEU A 425 15.26 -6.61 -5.72
C LEU A 425 15.77 -5.90 -4.47
N SER A 426 15.17 -4.76 -4.10
CA SER A 426 15.49 -4.09 -2.83
C SER A 426 15.12 -4.97 -1.63
N LEU A 427 13.94 -5.60 -1.64
CA LEU A 427 13.51 -6.51 -0.56
C LEU A 427 14.39 -7.78 -0.49
N LEU A 428 14.77 -8.35 -1.63
CA LEU A 428 15.69 -9.48 -1.68
C LEU A 428 17.11 -9.10 -1.25
N LEU A 429 17.56 -7.89 -1.57
CA LEU A 429 18.83 -7.37 -1.06
C LEU A 429 18.77 -7.22 0.47
N LEU A 430 17.70 -6.68 1.03
CA LEU A 430 17.52 -6.63 2.49
C LEU A 430 17.54 -8.03 3.11
N THR A 431 16.88 -9.00 2.47
CA THR A 431 16.91 -10.42 2.88
C THR A 431 18.34 -10.97 2.87
N PHE A 432 19.08 -10.74 1.79
CA PHE A 432 20.47 -11.20 1.67
C PHE A 432 21.37 -10.57 2.74
N LEU A 433 21.24 -9.26 2.98
CA LEU A 433 22.02 -8.54 3.99
C LEU A 433 21.67 -8.98 5.41
N ALA A 434 20.39 -9.22 5.69
CA ALA A 434 19.93 -9.76 6.98
C ALA A 434 20.58 -11.10 7.32
N PHE A 435 20.73 -11.98 6.32
CA PHE A 435 21.33 -13.30 6.50
C PHE A 435 22.83 -13.33 6.21
N LEU A 436 23.50 -12.19 5.99
CA LEU A 436 24.88 -12.17 5.52
C LEU A 436 25.86 -12.79 6.53
N GLY A 437 25.71 -12.47 7.81
CA GLY A 437 26.52 -13.02 8.90
C GLY A 437 26.08 -14.40 9.40
N ASN A 438 24.93 -14.93 8.96
CA ASN A 438 24.43 -16.22 9.43
C ASN A 438 25.11 -17.39 8.68
N GLN A 439 25.99 -18.09 9.41
CA GLN A 439 26.79 -19.22 8.94
C GLN A 439 26.09 -20.58 9.03
N THR A 440 25.03 -20.72 9.82
CA THR A 440 24.36 -22.01 10.09
C THR A 440 23.14 -22.26 9.20
N LEU A 441 22.58 -21.21 8.60
CA LEU A 441 21.41 -21.29 7.75
C LEU A 441 21.74 -21.98 6.40
N GLU A 442 20.88 -22.89 5.95
CA GLU A 442 20.92 -23.45 4.60
C GLU A 442 19.84 -22.80 3.73
N PRO A 443 20.12 -22.46 2.46
CA PRO A 443 21.37 -22.69 1.73
C PRO A 443 22.51 -21.77 2.20
N GLY A 444 23.77 -22.24 2.15
CA GLY A 444 24.95 -21.44 2.50
C GLY A 444 25.18 -20.18 1.64
N LEU A 445 26.13 -19.30 2.05
CA LEU A 445 26.33 -17.96 1.46
C LEU A 445 26.54 -17.96 -0.07
N VAL A 446 27.30 -18.91 -0.60
CA VAL A 446 27.55 -19.04 -2.05
C VAL A 446 26.24 -19.28 -2.81
N ALA A 447 25.40 -20.18 -2.30
CA ALA A 447 24.11 -20.48 -2.89
C ALA A 447 23.11 -19.33 -2.74
N ARG A 448 23.10 -18.62 -1.60
CA ARG A 448 22.30 -17.38 -1.45
C ARG A 448 22.71 -16.30 -2.44
N SER A 449 24.01 -16.15 -2.67
CA SER A 449 24.56 -15.19 -3.64
C SER A 449 24.15 -15.58 -5.06
N ALA A 450 24.22 -16.87 -5.41
CA ALA A 450 23.73 -17.39 -6.68
C ALA A 450 22.22 -17.18 -6.88
N LEU A 451 21.41 -17.36 -5.81
CA LEU A 451 19.96 -17.09 -5.85
C LEU A 451 19.68 -15.60 -6.08
N LEU A 452 20.41 -14.69 -5.43
CA LEU A 452 20.26 -13.25 -5.64
C LEU A 452 20.65 -12.84 -7.08
N LEU A 453 21.74 -13.39 -7.61
CA LEU A 453 22.16 -13.18 -9.00
C LEU A 453 21.13 -13.75 -9.99
N GLY A 454 20.58 -14.93 -9.71
CA GLY A 454 19.50 -15.52 -10.48
C GLY A 454 18.24 -14.64 -10.46
N ALA A 455 17.88 -14.10 -9.30
CA ALA A 455 16.77 -13.18 -9.14
C ALA A 455 16.97 -11.89 -9.96
N LEU A 456 18.20 -11.38 -10.07
CA LEU A 456 18.52 -10.22 -10.90
C LEU A 456 18.18 -10.44 -12.38
N VAL A 457 18.30 -11.68 -12.87
CA VAL A 457 17.99 -12.05 -14.26
C VAL A 457 16.50 -12.37 -14.44
N TYR A 458 15.91 -13.19 -13.57
CA TYR A 458 14.55 -13.69 -13.75
C TYR A 458 13.47 -12.72 -13.30
N LEU A 459 13.65 -12.00 -12.18
CA LEU A 459 12.61 -11.11 -11.67
C LEU A 459 12.16 -10.03 -12.67
N PRO A 460 13.05 -9.36 -13.42
CA PRO A 460 12.60 -8.44 -14.47
C PRO A 460 11.67 -9.11 -15.49
N LEU A 461 11.97 -10.35 -15.89
CA LEU A 461 11.17 -11.10 -16.85
C LEU A 461 9.82 -11.52 -16.24
N LEU A 462 9.81 -12.03 -15.01
CA LEU A 462 8.59 -12.42 -14.31
C LEU A 462 7.66 -11.23 -14.08
N ASN A 463 8.20 -10.10 -13.63
CA ASN A 463 7.44 -8.87 -13.44
C ASN A 463 6.94 -8.30 -14.76
N PHE A 464 7.73 -8.39 -15.83
CA PHE A 464 7.29 -7.98 -17.16
C PHE A 464 6.04 -8.76 -17.58
N HIS A 465 6.05 -10.10 -17.47
CA HIS A 465 4.88 -10.92 -17.80
C HIS A 465 3.69 -10.64 -16.87
N SER A 466 3.93 -10.50 -15.57
CA SER A 466 2.88 -10.23 -14.59
C SER A 466 2.18 -8.90 -14.88
N VAL A 467 2.93 -7.86 -15.24
CA VAL A 467 2.38 -6.57 -15.66
C VAL A 467 1.75 -6.64 -17.05
N LEU A 468 2.33 -7.41 -17.98
CA LEU A 468 1.80 -7.62 -19.33
C LEU A 468 0.42 -8.28 -19.29
N ILE A 469 0.20 -9.27 -18.42
CA ILE A 469 -1.11 -9.89 -18.19
C ILE A 469 -2.13 -8.84 -17.74
N GLN A 470 -1.78 -7.98 -16.77
CA GLN A 470 -2.68 -6.93 -16.28
C GLN A 470 -3.02 -5.89 -17.35
N ASN A 471 -2.06 -5.53 -18.19
CA ASN A 471 -2.29 -4.58 -19.30
C ASN A 471 -3.08 -5.24 -20.45
N GLY A 472 -2.84 -6.52 -20.72
CA GLY A 472 -3.63 -7.32 -21.65
C GLY A 472 -5.08 -7.45 -21.21
N ALA A 473 -5.32 -7.72 -19.93
CA ALA A 473 -6.67 -7.75 -19.36
C ALA A 473 -7.40 -6.41 -19.53
N ALA A 474 -6.69 -5.28 -19.39
CA ALA A 474 -7.28 -3.96 -19.58
C ALA A 474 -7.59 -3.63 -21.05
N LEU A 475 -6.84 -4.18 -22.01
CA LEU A 475 -7.10 -4.02 -23.44
C LEU A 475 -8.22 -4.92 -23.94
N LEU A 476 -8.22 -6.19 -23.52
CA LEU A 476 -9.18 -7.20 -23.95
C LEU A 476 -10.52 -7.06 -23.25
N PHE A 477 -10.48 -6.69 -21.96
CA PHE A 477 -11.64 -6.60 -21.08
C PHE A 477 -11.62 -5.27 -20.30
N PRO A 478 -11.60 -4.11 -20.98
CA PRO A 478 -11.56 -2.79 -20.33
C PRO A 478 -12.70 -2.59 -19.32
N ALA A 479 -13.84 -3.20 -19.62
CA ALA A 479 -15.02 -3.23 -18.78
C ALA A 479 -14.83 -3.90 -17.40
N TRP A 480 -13.82 -4.76 -17.25
CA TRP A 480 -13.55 -5.57 -16.04
C TRP A 480 -12.37 -5.05 -15.21
N VAL A 481 -11.59 -4.12 -15.76
CA VAL A 481 -10.42 -3.53 -15.11
C VAL A 481 -10.70 -2.07 -14.80
N PRO A 482 -10.57 -1.61 -13.54
CA PRO A 482 -10.80 -0.21 -13.22
C PRO A 482 -9.74 0.65 -13.91
N LEU A 483 -10.12 1.43 -14.92
CA LEU A 483 -9.20 2.29 -15.69
C LEU A 483 -8.96 3.64 -15.01
N GLY A 484 -7.80 4.24 -15.30
CA GLY A 484 -7.42 5.55 -14.77
C GLY A 484 -6.81 5.51 -13.36
N ARG A 485 -6.65 6.70 -12.77
CA ARG A 485 -5.93 6.91 -11.50
C ARG A 485 -6.80 6.81 -10.25
N ASP A 486 -8.12 6.80 -10.41
CA ASP A 486 -9.06 6.73 -9.31
C ASP A 486 -9.46 5.28 -9.03
N ARG A 487 -9.33 4.85 -7.78
CA ARG A 487 -9.77 3.52 -7.36
C ARG A 487 -11.27 3.54 -7.10
N ALA A 488 -12.03 2.74 -7.84
CA ALA A 488 -13.35 2.33 -7.39
C ALA A 488 -13.18 1.54 -6.08
N GLY A 489 -13.91 1.92 -5.04
CA GLY A 489 -13.93 1.23 -3.74
C GLY A 489 -15.27 0.57 -3.50
N GLY A 490 -15.27 -0.59 -2.84
CA GLY A 490 -16.47 -1.38 -2.54
C GLY A 490 -16.22 -2.87 -2.67
N VAL A 491 -17.25 -3.68 -2.35
CA VAL A 491 -17.17 -5.15 -2.42
C VAL A 491 -16.96 -5.64 -3.86
N GLU A 492 -17.58 -5.00 -4.85
CA GLU A 492 -17.36 -5.30 -6.27
C GLU A 492 -15.89 -5.08 -6.69
N ALA A 493 -15.28 -3.97 -6.26
CA ALA A 493 -13.87 -3.69 -6.56
C ALA A 493 -12.93 -4.68 -5.87
N LEU A 494 -13.29 -5.16 -4.68
CA LEU A 494 -12.58 -6.25 -4.00
C LEU A 494 -12.68 -7.54 -4.83
N GLY A 495 -13.88 -7.91 -5.28
CA GLY A 495 -14.09 -9.08 -6.13
C GLY A 495 -13.36 -9.01 -7.48
N GLN A 496 -13.38 -7.84 -8.14
CA GLN A 496 -12.56 -7.59 -9.34
C GLN A 496 -11.07 -7.73 -9.05
N SER A 497 -10.60 -7.20 -7.92
CA SER A 497 -9.19 -7.35 -7.53
C SER A 497 -8.83 -8.81 -7.32
N MET A 498 -9.67 -9.59 -6.64
CA MET A 498 -9.46 -11.04 -6.43
C MET A 498 -9.44 -11.81 -7.75
N LEU A 499 -10.41 -11.55 -8.65
CA LEU A 499 -10.45 -12.17 -9.98
C LEU A 499 -9.16 -11.88 -10.74
N LEU A 500 -8.69 -10.62 -10.71
CA LEU A 500 -7.45 -10.25 -11.37
C LEU A 500 -6.21 -10.87 -10.72
N ILE A 501 -6.17 -11.06 -9.39
CA ILE A 501 -5.08 -11.77 -8.71
C ILE A 501 -5.05 -13.22 -9.15
N ILE A 502 -6.18 -13.93 -9.01
CA ILE A 502 -6.29 -15.36 -9.32
C ILE A 502 -6.02 -15.59 -10.80
N GLY A 503 -6.66 -14.82 -11.68
CA GLY A 503 -6.46 -14.91 -13.12
C GLY A 503 -5.01 -14.64 -13.52
N SER A 504 -4.36 -13.64 -12.90
CA SER A 504 -2.94 -13.36 -13.18
C SER A 504 -2.02 -14.45 -12.66
N ALA A 505 -2.29 -15.02 -11.48
CA ALA A 505 -1.49 -16.12 -10.93
C ALA A 505 -1.59 -17.37 -11.80
N VAL A 506 -2.80 -17.73 -12.26
CA VAL A 506 -3.02 -18.87 -13.17
C VAL A 506 -2.33 -18.65 -14.51
N LEU A 507 -2.52 -17.47 -15.12
CA LEU A 507 -1.88 -17.15 -16.41
C LEU A 507 -0.36 -17.09 -16.31
N LEU A 508 0.18 -16.49 -15.24
CA LEU A 508 1.62 -16.47 -15.00
C LEU A 508 2.17 -17.88 -14.80
N SER A 509 1.47 -18.72 -14.04
CA SER A 509 1.85 -20.13 -13.86
C SER A 509 1.88 -20.87 -15.19
N ALA A 510 0.86 -20.66 -16.04
CA ALA A 510 0.78 -21.27 -17.37
C ALA A 510 1.91 -20.80 -18.30
N ILE A 511 2.22 -19.50 -18.31
CA ILE A 511 3.36 -18.94 -19.07
C ILE A 511 4.67 -19.56 -18.59
N LEU A 512 4.83 -19.78 -17.29
CA LEU A 512 6.08 -20.31 -16.74
C LEU A 512 6.31 -21.80 -17.03
N LEU A 513 5.29 -22.57 -17.41
CA LEU A 513 5.42 -24.01 -17.65
C LEU A 513 6.47 -24.33 -18.72
N LEU A 514 6.42 -23.67 -19.87
CA LEU A 514 7.32 -23.97 -20.98
C LEU A 514 8.77 -23.53 -20.69
N PRO A 515 9.04 -22.31 -20.18
CA PRO A 515 10.39 -21.90 -19.78
C PRO A 515 10.99 -22.77 -18.67
N LEU A 516 10.19 -23.15 -17.67
CA LEU A 516 10.62 -24.06 -16.60
C LEU A 516 10.94 -25.44 -17.15
N ALA A 517 10.11 -25.99 -18.03
CA ALA A 517 10.36 -27.27 -18.67
C ALA A 517 11.63 -27.25 -19.53
N ALA A 518 11.83 -26.20 -20.32
CA ALA A 518 13.01 -26.04 -21.17
C ALA A 518 14.29 -25.88 -20.35
N GLY A 519 14.30 -24.96 -19.38
CA GLY A 519 15.44 -24.77 -18.48
C GLY A 519 15.74 -26.00 -17.64
N GLY A 520 14.69 -26.65 -17.10
CA GLY A 520 14.78 -27.89 -16.36
C GLY A 520 15.34 -29.04 -17.20
N ALA A 521 14.89 -29.19 -18.45
CA ALA A 521 15.41 -30.21 -19.37
C ALA A 521 16.91 -29.99 -19.66
N VAL A 522 17.31 -28.75 -19.98
CA VAL A 522 18.73 -28.41 -20.20
C VAL A 522 19.56 -28.71 -18.94
N PHE A 523 19.05 -28.34 -17.76
CA PHE A 523 19.71 -28.63 -16.49
C PHE A 523 19.86 -30.13 -16.26
N LEU A 524 18.79 -30.92 -16.41
CA LEU A 524 18.79 -32.36 -16.15
C LEU A 524 19.71 -33.13 -17.11
N VAL A 525 19.70 -32.79 -18.39
CA VAL A 525 20.54 -33.43 -19.42
C VAL A 525 22.02 -33.15 -19.18
N LEU A 526 22.38 -31.92 -18.80
CA LEU A 526 23.77 -31.52 -18.62
C LEU A 526 24.30 -31.75 -17.21
N ARG A 527 23.43 -31.96 -16.22
CA ARG A 527 23.83 -32.16 -14.81
C ARG A 527 24.72 -33.38 -14.62
N THR A 528 24.50 -34.45 -15.39
CA THR A 528 25.33 -35.67 -15.34
C THR A 528 26.79 -35.41 -15.70
N HIS A 529 27.06 -34.42 -16.55
CA HIS A 529 28.40 -34.09 -17.03
C HIS A 529 29.01 -32.88 -16.31
N LEU A 530 28.20 -31.87 -16.01
CA LEU A 530 28.64 -30.55 -15.53
C LEU A 530 28.25 -30.27 -14.07
N GLY A 531 27.51 -31.15 -13.40
CA GLY A 531 27.04 -30.91 -12.04
C GLY A 531 26.19 -29.64 -11.96
N LEU A 532 26.51 -28.74 -11.01
CA LEU A 532 25.82 -27.44 -10.87
C LEU A 532 26.18 -26.45 -11.99
N TRP A 533 27.26 -26.66 -12.74
CA TRP A 533 27.64 -25.81 -13.86
C TRP A 533 26.66 -25.90 -15.05
N SER A 534 25.78 -26.91 -15.07
CA SER A 534 24.66 -26.99 -16.02
C SER A 534 23.66 -25.84 -15.87
N LEU A 535 23.68 -25.09 -14.76
CA LEU A 535 22.90 -23.87 -14.58
C LEU A 535 23.31 -22.77 -15.58
N ILE A 536 24.57 -22.72 -16.01
CA ILE A 536 25.07 -21.72 -16.95
C ILE A 536 24.31 -21.74 -18.29
N PRO A 537 24.11 -22.90 -18.95
CA PRO A 537 23.28 -22.97 -20.16
C PRO A 537 21.78 -23.04 -19.86
N ALA A 538 21.36 -23.64 -18.75
CA ALA A 538 19.94 -23.78 -18.40
C ALA A 538 19.26 -22.42 -18.14
N VAL A 539 19.97 -21.49 -17.49
CA VAL A 539 19.39 -20.19 -17.12
C VAL A 539 19.07 -19.32 -18.34
N PRO A 540 20.00 -19.08 -19.28
CA PRO A 540 19.74 -18.38 -20.53
C PRO A 540 18.69 -19.07 -21.41
N ALA A 541 18.62 -20.41 -21.40
CA ALA A 541 17.60 -21.13 -22.18
C ALA A 541 16.19 -20.78 -21.70
N ALA A 542 15.93 -20.84 -20.39
CA ALA A 542 14.64 -20.45 -19.82
C ALA A 542 14.38 -18.93 -19.98
N ALA A 543 15.38 -18.09 -19.73
CA ALA A 543 15.25 -16.64 -19.88
C ALA A 543 14.96 -16.22 -21.33
N GLY A 544 15.62 -16.86 -22.31
CA GLY A 544 15.42 -16.62 -23.73
C GLY A 544 14.00 -16.99 -24.17
N LEU A 545 13.45 -18.08 -23.63
CA LEU A 545 12.07 -18.46 -23.91
C LEU A 545 11.06 -17.49 -23.32
N LEU A 546 11.27 -17.02 -22.09
CA LEU A 546 10.47 -15.94 -21.50
C LEU A 546 10.50 -14.67 -22.35
N VAL A 547 11.68 -14.28 -22.85
CA VAL A 547 11.80 -13.12 -23.75
C VAL A 547 11.02 -13.33 -25.05
N LEU A 548 11.06 -14.54 -25.61
CA LEU A 548 10.33 -14.88 -26.84
C LEU A 548 8.82 -14.86 -26.61
N GLU A 549 8.33 -15.48 -25.55
CA GLU A 549 6.91 -15.46 -25.17
C GLU A 549 6.41 -14.03 -24.95
N GLY A 550 7.16 -13.24 -24.17
CA GLY A 550 6.87 -11.83 -23.95
C GLY A 550 6.81 -11.03 -25.26
N ALA A 551 7.73 -11.27 -26.19
CA ALA A 551 7.74 -10.61 -27.50
C ALA A 551 6.51 -10.98 -28.36
N VAL A 552 6.10 -12.25 -28.34
CA VAL A 552 4.89 -12.72 -29.05
C VAL A 552 3.64 -12.06 -28.47
N ILE A 553 3.49 -12.06 -27.14
CA ILE A 553 2.33 -11.46 -26.46
C ILE A 553 2.29 -9.95 -26.71
N VAL A 554 3.42 -9.26 -26.62
CA VAL A 554 3.51 -7.81 -26.91
C VAL A 554 3.11 -7.49 -28.36
N ARG A 555 3.55 -8.28 -29.34
CA ARG A 555 3.15 -8.08 -30.74
C ARG A 555 1.66 -8.31 -30.94
N TRP A 556 1.09 -9.31 -30.28
CA TRP A 556 -0.35 -9.57 -30.33
C TRP A 556 -1.16 -8.45 -29.67
N LEU A 557 -0.81 -8.04 -28.45
CA LEU A 557 -1.46 -6.93 -27.75
C LEU A 557 -1.30 -5.59 -28.48
N GLY A 558 -0.15 -5.38 -29.14
CA GLY A 558 0.07 -4.20 -29.98
C GLY A 558 -0.91 -4.09 -31.14
N ARG A 559 -1.22 -5.22 -31.80
CA ARG A 559 -2.24 -5.27 -32.87
C ARG A 559 -3.65 -5.00 -32.33
N ILE A 560 -3.95 -5.48 -31.12
CA ILE A 560 -5.24 -5.21 -30.46
C ILE A 560 -5.36 -3.73 -30.11
N PHE A 561 -4.31 -3.15 -29.54
CA PHE A 561 -4.25 -1.73 -29.21
C PHE A 561 -4.52 -0.84 -30.44
N GLU A 562 -3.90 -1.15 -31.59
CA GLU A 562 -4.12 -0.41 -32.84
C GLU A 562 -5.56 -0.49 -33.35
N ARG A 563 -6.24 -1.61 -33.11
CA ARG A 563 -7.65 -1.84 -33.50
C ARG A 563 -8.66 -1.30 -32.50
N THR A 564 -8.23 -0.94 -31.29
CA THR A 564 -9.15 -0.51 -30.24
C THR A 564 -9.66 0.90 -30.57
N GLU A 565 -10.96 1.03 -30.80
CA GLU A 565 -11.59 2.32 -31.11
C GLU A 565 -11.81 3.17 -29.85
N PRO A 566 -11.57 4.49 -29.94
CA PRO A 566 -11.93 5.42 -28.87
C PRO A 566 -13.45 5.48 -28.72
N GLY A 567 -13.98 4.97 -27.61
CA GLY A 567 -15.40 5.10 -27.23
C GLY A 567 -16.23 3.82 -27.30
N ALA A 568 -15.81 2.77 -28.02
CA ALA A 568 -16.65 1.57 -28.21
C ALA A 568 -16.62 0.54 -27.06
N GLY A 569 -15.75 0.71 -26.06
CA GLY A 569 -15.59 -0.30 -24.97
C GLY A 569 -15.17 0.24 -23.60
N LEU A 570 -15.15 1.56 -23.41
CA LEU A 570 -14.66 2.21 -22.18
C LEU A 570 -15.78 2.72 -21.25
N ALA A 571 -17.05 2.38 -21.53
CA ALA A 571 -18.24 2.78 -20.76
C ALA A 571 -18.77 1.70 -19.79
#